data_AF-A0A962WMW3-F1
#
_entry.id   AF-A0A962WMW3-F1
#
_cell.length_a   1.000
_cell.length_b   1.000
_cell.length_c   1.000
_cell.angle_alpha   90.00
_cell.angle_beta   90.00
_cell.angle_gamma   90.00
#
_symmetry.space_group_name_H-M   'P 1'
#
loop_
_entity.id
_entity.type
_entity.pdbx_description
1 polymer ?
#
loop_
_entity_poly.entity_id
_entity_poly.type
_entity_poly.pdbx_seq_one_letter_code
_entity_poly.pdbx_strand_id
1 'polypeptide(L)'
;MLFISWCERIVAACAERAMNRCRRPRARQSSPKAASAVAITFFASMSPAPADTPAALVPPGRFANLGTHRLHYHCIGNGAPTVVVDAGLGGSALEWAPVQDAIAAFARVCTYDRAGYGWSDPGPAPRTAQRAVDELRALLAGVGERPPFLLLGHSLGGFDARLMAATYPGEVCGLVLVESSHPAALPRINDGPHAARNAIDQSRFDAPAHARPPHLAVAQFLNSRRKAVFAQMDELAHFADSAGQVRAAGTLPDVPLIVIARDSATGSDPVREQHWRELQRTLAALAPRGRLEVARGAGHNVHLERPGVIVDAVRDMVGSLRGSLP
;
A
#
# COMPACT_ATOMS: atom_id res chain seq x y z
N MET A 1 -22.08 -41.69 3.25
CA MET A 1 -22.39 -40.26 3.51
C MET A 1 -21.24 -39.44 2.98
N LEU A 2 -21.41 -38.91 1.77
CA LEU A 2 -21.65 -37.48 1.49
C LEU A 2 -20.32 -36.73 1.38
N PHE A 3 -19.88 -36.46 0.13
CA PHE A 3 -19.25 -35.20 -0.32
C PHE A 3 -18.61 -35.29 -1.74
N ILE A 4 -19.13 -36.13 -2.65
CA ILE A 4 -18.78 -36.08 -4.09
C ILE A 4 -20.07 -36.17 -4.93
N SER A 5 -21.03 -35.28 -4.68
CA SER A 5 -22.34 -35.36 -5.34
C SER A 5 -23.01 -33.99 -5.59
N TRP A 6 -22.22 -32.91 -5.59
CA TRP A 6 -22.74 -31.55 -5.82
C TRP A 6 -22.19 -30.91 -7.11
N CYS A 7 -20.96 -31.23 -7.52
CA CYS A 7 -20.38 -30.66 -8.75
C CYS A 7 -20.92 -31.28 -10.06
N GLU A 8 -21.46 -32.51 -10.06
CA GLU A 8 -21.98 -33.14 -11.30
C GLU A 8 -23.44 -32.78 -11.63
N ARG A 9 -24.18 -32.14 -10.71
CA ARG A 9 -25.61 -31.80 -10.92
C ARG A 9 -25.87 -30.41 -11.52
N ILE A 10 -24.87 -29.53 -11.55
CA ILE A 10 -25.03 -28.19 -12.14
C ILE A 10 -24.71 -28.18 -13.64
N VAL A 11 -23.81 -29.06 -14.10
CA VAL A 11 -23.44 -29.16 -15.53
C VAL A 11 -24.55 -29.84 -16.37
N ALA A 12 -25.37 -30.71 -15.77
CA ALA A 12 -26.46 -31.40 -16.45
C ALA A 12 -27.75 -30.54 -16.63
N ALA A 13 -27.97 -29.51 -15.81
CA ALA A 13 -29.21 -28.73 -15.83
C ALA A 13 -29.27 -27.62 -16.90
N CYS A 14 -28.14 -27.27 -17.53
CA CYS A 14 -28.09 -26.29 -18.61
C CYS A 14 -28.21 -26.91 -20.02
N ALA A 15 -27.97 -28.21 -20.18
CA ALA A 15 -27.97 -28.87 -21.48
C ALA A 15 -29.36 -29.33 -21.97
N GLU A 16 -30.32 -29.58 -21.07
CA GLU A 16 -31.65 -30.08 -21.44
C GLU A 16 -32.66 -28.98 -21.86
N ARG A 17 -32.46 -27.72 -21.48
CA ARG A 17 -33.36 -26.63 -21.91
C ARG A 17 -33.11 -26.14 -23.33
N ALA A 18 -31.99 -26.53 -23.95
CA ALA A 18 -31.62 -26.10 -25.29
C ALA A 18 -32.15 -27.00 -26.43
N MET A 19 -32.61 -28.23 -26.14
CA MET A 19 -32.92 -29.21 -27.19
C MET A 19 -34.41 -29.42 -27.52
N ASN A 20 -35.35 -28.76 -26.84
CA ASN A 20 -36.78 -29.07 -26.98
C ASN A 20 -37.66 -28.03 -27.69
N ARG A 21 -37.08 -27.16 -28.54
CA ARG A 21 -37.87 -26.25 -29.40
C ARG A 21 -37.43 -26.29 -30.86
N CYS A 22 -37.68 -27.41 -31.53
CA CYS A 22 -37.71 -27.46 -32.99
C CYS A 22 -38.65 -28.55 -33.50
N ARG A 23 -39.94 -28.24 -33.69
CA ARG A 23 -40.80 -28.90 -34.69
C ARG A 23 -41.86 -27.92 -35.25
N ARG A 24 -41.63 -27.51 -36.51
CA ARG A 24 -42.60 -27.25 -37.62
C ARG A 24 -43.26 -25.85 -37.79
N PRO A 25 -43.69 -25.48 -39.03
CA PRO A 25 -43.15 -24.31 -39.75
C PRO A 25 -44.17 -23.25 -40.23
N ARG A 26 -43.60 -22.18 -40.82
CA ARG A 26 -44.10 -21.22 -41.85
C ARG A 26 -44.30 -19.75 -41.44
N ALA A 27 -43.55 -18.92 -42.18
CA ALA A 27 -43.87 -17.62 -42.76
C ALA A 27 -44.01 -16.39 -41.84
N ARG A 28 -42.96 -15.55 -41.81
CA ARG A 28 -42.98 -14.20 -42.40
C ARG A 28 -41.62 -13.50 -42.22
N GLN A 29 -41.31 -12.68 -43.21
CA GLN A 29 -40.09 -11.89 -43.38
C GLN A 29 -39.79 -10.99 -42.17
N SER A 30 -38.54 -11.01 -41.70
CA SER A 30 -37.85 -9.79 -41.23
C SER A 30 -36.33 -10.04 -41.17
N SER A 31 -35.61 -9.01 -41.59
CA SER A 31 -34.16 -8.83 -41.76
C SER A 31 -33.25 -9.35 -40.62
N PRO A 32 -32.01 -9.78 -40.92
CA PRO A 32 -31.09 -10.28 -39.90
C PRO A 32 -30.50 -9.12 -39.10
N LYS A 33 -30.82 -9.04 -37.80
CA LYS A 33 -29.97 -8.31 -36.86
C LYS A 33 -28.76 -9.19 -36.59
N ALA A 34 -27.61 -8.79 -37.11
CA ALA A 34 -26.32 -9.35 -36.79
C ALA A 34 -26.14 -9.35 -35.26
N ALA A 35 -26.00 -10.54 -34.67
CA ALA A 35 -25.47 -10.66 -33.32
C ALA A 35 -23.97 -10.36 -33.41
N SER A 36 -23.59 -9.12 -33.15
CA SER A 36 -22.20 -8.73 -32.98
C SER A 36 -21.65 -9.45 -31.75
N ALA A 37 -20.91 -10.54 -31.98
CA ALA A 37 -19.98 -11.05 -31.00
C ALA A 37 -18.92 -9.96 -30.77
N VAL A 38 -18.99 -9.28 -29.63
CA VAL A 38 -17.92 -8.40 -29.18
C VAL A 38 -16.76 -9.31 -28.78
N ALA A 39 -15.92 -9.66 -29.74
CA ALA A 39 -14.59 -10.16 -29.46
C ALA A 39 -13.84 -9.01 -28.78
N ILE A 40 -13.69 -9.07 -27.46
CA ILE A 40 -12.80 -8.18 -26.72
C ILE A 40 -11.39 -8.58 -27.14
N THR A 41 -10.91 -8.00 -28.23
CA THR A 41 -9.50 -8.08 -28.61
C THR A 41 -8.75 -7.19 -27.63
N PHE A 42 -8.09 -7.80 -26.64
CA PHE A 42 -7.08 -7.11 -25.83
C PHE A 42 -5.89 -6.78 -26.72
N PHE A 43 -5.98 -5.71 -27.51
CA PHE A 43 -4.80 -5.00 -27.93
C PHE A 43 -4.28 -4.26 -26.70
N ALA A 44 -3.39 -4.93 -25.96
CA ALA A 44 -2.44 -4.22 -25.13
C ALA A 44 -1.62 -3.34 -26.08
N SER A 45 -2.01 -2.09 -26.24
CA SER A 45 -1.08 -1.06 -26.69
C SER A 45 -0.01 -0.98 -25.60
N MET A 46 1.03 -1.79 -25.76
CA MET A 46 2.29 -1.61 -25.06
C MET A 46 2.82 -0.25 -25.52
N SER A 47 2.50 0.81 -24.79
CA SER A 47 3.27 2.04 -24.90
C SER A 47 4.73 1.64 -24.70
N PRO A 48 5.65 2.04 -25.59
CA PRO A 48 7.06 1.75 -25.38
C PRO A 48 7.46 2.37 -24.04
N ALA A 49 8.05 1.56 -23.17
CA ALA A 49 8.66 2.07 -21.96
C ALA A 49 9.67 3.15 -22.37
N PRO A 50 9.69 4.35 -21.73
CA PRO A 50 10.83 5.24 -21.91
C PRO A 50 12.10 4.49 -21.51
N ALA A 51 12.97 4.32 -22.49
CA ALA A 51 14.20 3.57 -22.44
C ALA A 51 15.31 4.41 -21.83
N ASP A 52 15.19 4.75 -20.55
CA ASP A 52 16.31 5.27 -19.77
C ASP A 52 16.47 4.38 -18.54
N THR A 53 17.23 3.29 -18.71
CA THR A 53 17.70 2.52 -17.54
C THR A 53 18.63 3.44 -16.76
N PRO A 54 18.37 3.73 -15.47
CA PRO A 54 19.23 4.61 -14.70
C PRO A 54 20.69 4.12 -14.71
N ALA A 55 21.64 5.04 -14.87
CA ALA A 55 23.07 4.74 -14.85
C ALA A 55 23.45 4.21 -13.46
N ALA A 56 23.66 2.89 -13.37
CA ALA A 56 23.92 2.09 -12.17
C ALA A 56 22.71 1.89 -11.21
N LEU A 57 22.03 0.77 -11.40
CA LEU A 57 21.02 0.20 -10.50
C LEU A 57 21.68 -0.54 -9.32
N VAL A 58 22.33 0.19 -8.40
CA VAL A 58 22.87 -0.41 -7.17
C VAL A 58 21.89 -0.15 -6.01
N PRO A 59 21.34 -1.21 -5.36
CA PRO A 59 20.46 -1.03 -4.22
C PRO A 59 21.22 -0.40 -3.04
N PRO A 60 20.73 0.70 -2.43
CA PRO A 60 21.27 1.17 -1.16
C PRO A 60 20.88 0.19 -0.05
N GLY A 61 21.80 -0.25 0.82
CA GLY A 61 21.46 -1.18 1.89
C GLY A 61 21.70 -2.65 1.54
N ARG A 62 20.86 -3.55 2.06
CA ARG A 62 21.11 -5.00 2.08
C ARG A 62 19.81 -5.80 1.83
N PHE A 63 19.96 -7.12 1.72
CA PHE A 63 18.85 -8.04 1.56
C PHE A 63 18.78 -8.99 2.76
N ALA A 64 17.58 -9.21 3.29
CA ALA A 64 17.30 -10.27 4.24
C ALA A 64 16.61 -11.42 3.52
N ASN A 65 17.02 -12.65 3.80
CA ASN A 65 16.39 -13.85 3.25
C ASN A 65 15.30 -14.36 4.21
N LEU A 66 14.04 -14.36 3.77
CA LEU A 66 12.89 -14.88 4.52
C LEU A 66 12.65 -16.38 4.22
N GLY A 67 13.62 -17.06 3.61
CA GLY A 67 13.57 -18.45 3.20
C GLY A 67 12.94 -18.64 1.81
N THR A 68 11.81 -17.98 1.54
CA THR A 68 11.08 -18.10 0.26
C THR A 68 11.39 -16.99 -0.73
N HIS A 69 11.72 -15.79 -0.23
CA HIS A 69 12.01 -14.61 -1.01
C HIS A 69 12.92 -13.68 -0.19
N ARG A 70 13.59 -12.74 -0.85
CA ARG A 70 14.40 -11.74 -0.17
C ARG A 70 13.69 -10.41 -0.13
N LEU A 71 13.78 -9.74 1.01
CA LEU A 71 13.37 -8.36 1.15
C LEU A 71 14.60 -7.46 1.22
N HIS A 72 14.53 -6.36 0.47
CA HIS A 72 15.48 -5.27 0.56
C HIS A 72 15.17 -4.39 1.76
N TYR A 73 16.22 -3.97 2.46
CA TYR A 73 16.13 -3.04 3.57
C TYR A 73 17.37 -2.14 3.64
N HIS A 74 17.18 -0.96 4.23
CA HIS A 74 18.24 -0.01 4.49
C HIS A 74 18.03 0.58 5.87
N CYS A 75 18.97 0.34 6.79
CA CYS A 75 18.94 0.87 8.15
C CYS A 75 20.16 1.77 8.37
N ILE A 76 19.92 3.01 8.77
CA ILE A 76 20.96 4.01 9.05
C ILE A 76 20.66 4.75 10.36
N GLY A 77 21.62 5.54 10.83
CA GLY A 77 21.50 6.23 12.12
C GLY A 77 21.60 5.29 13.32
N ASN A 78 21.43 5.85 14.52
CA ASN A 78 21.71 5.17 15.79
C ASN A 78 20.69 5.54 16.89
N GLY A 79 20.65 4.73 17.94
CA GLY A 79 19.80 4.92 19.12
C GLY A 79 18.49 4.14 19.06
N ALA A 80 17.74 4.20 20.16
CA ALA A 80 16.44 3.55 20.31
C ALA A 80 15.33 4.60 20.57
N PRO A 81 14.05 4.31 20.28
CA PRO A 81 13.60 3.15 19.50
C PRO A 81 14.04 3.23 18.04
N THR A 82 14.09 2.10 17.33
CA THR A 82 14.26 2.09 15.87
C THR A 82 12.96 2.58 15.22
N VAL A 83 13.07 3.56 14.33
CA VAL A 83 11.99 4.01 13.46
C VAL A 83 11.91 3.07 12.26
N VAL A 84 10.75 2.50 11.98
CA VAL A 84 10.52 1.62 10.82
C VAL A 84 9.54 2.29 9.88
N VAL A 85 9.95 2.48 8.64
CA VAL A 85 9.19 3.21 7.62
C VAL A 85 8.52 2.22 6.68
N ASP A 86 7.21 2.36 6.53
CA ASP A 86 6.39 1.56 5.64
C ASP A 86 5.69 2.43 4.59
N ALA A 87 6.11 2.28 3.33
CA ALA A 87 5.64 3.09 2.22
C ALA A 87 4.19 2.75 1.83
N GLY A 88 3.52 3.67 1.12
CA GLY A 88 2.20 3.41 0.55
C GLY A 88 2.19 2.36 -0.56
N LEU A 89 0.99 2.01 -1.02
CA LEU A 89 0.75 1.13 -2.18
C LEU A 89 1.61 1.59 -3.38
N GLY A 90 2.32 0.67 -4.03
CA GLY A 90 3.22 1.02 -5.15
C GLY A 90 4.47 1.81 -4.78
N GLY A 91 4.70 2.05 -3.49
CA GLY A 91 5.84 2.78 -2.96
C GLY A 91 7.06 1.89 -2.73
N SER A 92 8.23 2.50 -2.59
CA SER A 92 9.49 1.83 -2.20
C SER A 92 10.28 2.65 -1.18
N ALA A 93 11.27 2.04 -0.54
CA ALA A 93 12.22 2.67 0.37
C ALA A 93 12.90 3.91 -0.24
N LEU A 94 13.13 3.90 -1.56
CA LEU A 94 13.78 5.01 -2.27
C LEU A 94 12.97 6.30 -2.22
N GLU A 95 11.64 6.25 -2.19
CA GLU A 95 10.80 7.45 -2.07
C GLU A 95 10.94 8.14 -0.70
N TRP A 96 11.46 7.41 0.28
CA TRP A 96 11.64 7.88 1.65
C TRP A 96 13.07 8.33 1.95
N ALA A 97 14.00 8.25 0.99
CA ALA A 97 15.41 8.53 1.24
C ALA A 97 15.66 9.90 1.90
N PRO A 98 15.06 11.03 1.45
CA PRO A 98 15.25 12.32 2.12
C PRO A 98 14.72 12.35 3.57
N VAL A 99 13.59 11.69 3.83
CA VAL A 99 13.01 11.59 5.19
C VAL A 99 13.88 10.68 6.07
N GLN A 100 14.35 9.56 5.51
CA GLN A 100 15.25 8.63 6.18
C GLN A 100 16.55 9.33 6.60
N ASP A 101 17.21 10.03 5.68
CA ASP A 101 18.45 10.75 5.94
C ASP A 101 18.28 11.80 7.04
N ALA A 102 17.15 12.52 7.03
CA ALA A 102 16.84 13.52 8.05
C ALA A 102 16.57 12.91 9.43
N ILE A 103 15.89 11.76 9.51
CA ILE A 103 15.66 11.03 10.77
C ILE A 103 16.96 10.42 11.29
N ALA A 104 17.82 9.91 10.40
CA ALA A 104 19.09 9.27 10.74
C ALA A 104 20.04 10.18 11.53
N ALA A 105 19.87 11.50 11.42
CA ALA A 105 20.61 12.49 12.20
C ALA A 105 20.32 12.44 13.71
N PHE A 106 19.20 11.85 14.15
CA PHE A 106 18.81 11.83 15.57
C PHE A 106 18.22 10.50 16.08
N ALA A 107 17.91 9.56 15.19
CA ALA A 107 17.40 8.23 15.54
C ALA A 107 17.90 7.16 14.57
N ARG A 108 17.82 5.89 14.99
CA ARG A 108 17.98 4.75 14.09
C ARG A 108 16.72 4.64 13.24
N VAL A 109 16.87 4.50 11.93
CA VAL A 109 15.75 4.40 11.01
C VAL A 109 15.99 3.35 9.94
N CYS A 110 14.99 2.48 9.75
CA CYS A 110 14.96 1.42 8.77
C CYS A 110 13.83 1.66 7.76
N THR A 111 14.17 1.68 6.49
CA THR A 111 13.23 1.59 5.36
C THR A 111 13.36 0.23 4.72
N TYR A 112 12.29 -0.28 4.11
CA TYR A 112 12.31 -1.56 3.41
C TYR A 112 11.38 -1.53 2.21
N ASP A 113 11.60 -2.45 1.26
CA ASP A 113 10.69 -2.67 0.13
C ASP A 113 9.80 -3.87 0.45
N ARG A 114 8.48 -3.70 0.52
CA ARG A 114 7.53 -4.84 0.60
C ARG A 114 7.73 -5.79 -0.59
N ALA A 115 7.39 -7.07 -0.40
CA ALA A 115 7.62 -8.09 -1.42
C ALA A 115 6.98 -7.72 -2.78
N GLY A 116 7.77 -7.81 -3.85
CA GLY A 116 7.38 -7.41 -5.21
C GLY A 116 7.67 -5.97 -5.59
N TYR A 117 7.94 -5.06 -4.64
CA TYR A 117 8.32 -3.66 -4.92
C TYR A 117 9.83 -3.45 -4.92
N GLY A 118 10.25 -2.31 -5.47
CA GLY A 118 11.62 -1.82 -5.44
C GLY A 118 12.63 -2.92 -5.79
N TRP A 119 13.54 -3.17 -4.86
CA TRP A 119 14.59 -4.19 -4.97
C TRP A 119 14.16 -5.57 -4.47
N SER A 120 13.09 -5.69 -3.68
CA SER A 120 12.63 -6.96 -3.11
C SER A 120 12.16 -7.97 -4.15
N ASP A 121 12.40 -9.25 -3.87
CA ASP A 121 11.86 -10.34 -4.68
C ASP A 121 10.31 -10.36 -4.57
N PRO A 122 9.57 -10.92 -5.54
CA PRO A 122 8.15 -11.21 -5.36
C PRO A 122 7.92 -12.16 -4.19
N GLY A 123 6.91 -11.86 -3.37
CA GLY A 123 6.48 -12.71 -2.26
C GLY A 123 5.26 -13.55 -2.59
N PRO A 124 4.86 -14.46 -1.68
CA PRO A 124 3.66 -15.26 -1.85
C PRO A 124 2.38 -14.40 -1.82
N ALA A 125 1.40 -14.80 -2.62
CA ALA A 125 0.02 -14.26 -2.60
C ALA A 125 -0.84 -14.99 -1.54
N PRO A 126 -1.95 -14.40 -1.06
CA PRO A 126 -2.40 -13.03 -1.36
C PRO A 126 -1.62 -11.96 -0.56
N ARG A 127 -1.37 -10.80 -1.19
CA ARG A 127 -0.73 -9.61 -0.62
C ARG A 127 -1.70 -8.85 0.29
N THR A 128 -1.90 -9.39 1.49
CA THR A 128 -2.71 -8.79 2.55
C THR A 128 -1.84 -8.08 3.59
N ALA A 129 -2.42 -7.19 4.40
CA ALA A 129 -1.72 -6.53 5.50
C ALA A 129 -1.08 -7.52 6.47
N GLN A 130 -1.77 -8.61 6.84
CA GLN A 130 -1.20 -9.64 7.71
C GLN A 130 0.09 -10.22 7.12
N ARG A 131 0.11 -10.48 5.81
CA ARG A 131 1.29 -11.01 5.14
C ARG A 131 2.44 -10.02 5.13
N ALA A 132 2.16 -8.75 4.85
CA ALA A 132 3.16 -7.69 4.91
C ALA A 132 3.75 -7.55 6.33
N VAL A 133 2.91 -7.61 7.37
CA VAL A 133 3.35 -7.57 8.78
C VAL A 133 4.20 -8.78 9.16
N ASP A 134 3.80 -10.00 8.76
CA ASP A 134 4.57 -11.22 9.04
C ASP A 134 5.97 -11.14 8.39
N GLU A 135 6.03 -10.66 7.14
CA GLU A 135 7.27 -10.45 6.41
C GLU A 135 8.14 -9.34 7.04
N LEU A 136 7.55 -8.22 7.45
CA LEU A 136 8.24 -7.13 8.15
C LEU A 136 8.83 -7.60 9.48
N ARG A 137 8.06 -8.35 10.28
CA ARG A 137 8.56 -8.91 11.55
C ARG A 137 9.70 -9.89 11.32
N ALA A 138 9.58 -10.78 10.33
CA ALA A 138 10.65 -11.70 9.97
C ALA A 138 11.91 -10.97 9.48
N LEU A 139 11.74 -9.91 8.68
CA LEU A 139 12.83 -9.03 8.27
C LEU A 139 13.55 -8.43 9.48
N LEU A 140 12.82 -7.70 10.34
CA LEU A 140 13.40 -6.99 11.48
C LEU A 140 14.13 -7.94 12.43
N ALA A 141 13.51 -9.08 12.77
CA ALA A 141 14.15 -10.10 13.60
C ALA A 141 15.38 -10.71 12.91
N GLY A 142 15.30 -11.03 11.63
CA GLY A 142 16.37 -11.66 10.86
C GLY A 142 17.60 -10.77 10.66
N VAL A 143 17.43 -9.44 10.70
CA VAL A 143 18.53 -8.48 10.59
C VAL A 143 19.02 -7.93 11.94
N GLY A 144 18.41 -8.40 13.04
CA GLY A 144 18.82 -8.07 14.41
C GLY A 144 18.27 -6.76 14.96
N GLU A 145 17.28 -6.14 14.30
CA GLU A 145 16.53 -5.02 14.87
C GLU A 145 15.69 -5.51 16.05
N ARG A 146 15.63 -4.72 17.13
CA ARG A 146 14.97 -5.12 18.37
C ARG A 146 13.80 -4.20 18.71
N PRO A 147 12.65 -4.75 19.14
CA PRO A 147 11.55 -3.96 19.65
C PRO A 147 11.90 -3.25 20.97
N PRO A 148 11.12 -2.22 21.37
CA PRO A 148 9.94 -1.73 20.66
C PRO A 148 10.29 -0.76 19.51
N PHE A 149 9.47 -0.79 18.46
CA PHE A 149 9.62 0.01 17.26
C PHE A 149 8.69 1.23 17.25
N LEU A 150 9.16 2.33 16.67
CA LEU A 150 8.30 3.43 16.23
C LEU A 150 7.92 3.19 14.76
N LEU A 151 6.65 2.91 14.47
CA LEU A 151 6.21 2.63 13.10
C LEU A 151 5.73 3.91 12.41
N LEU A 152 6.29 4.20 11.23
CA LEU A 152 5.93 5.29 10.34
C LEU A 152 5.25 4.71 9.09
N GLY A 153 3.91 4.70 9.06
CA GLY A 153 3.15 4.08 7.98
C GLY A 153 2.47 5.11 7.08
N HIS A 154 2.74 5.08 5.77
CA HIS A 154 2.08 5.94 4.79
C HIS A 154 0.99 5.20 4.02
N SER A 155 -0.17 5.84 3.84
CA SER A 155 -1.25 5.30 3.01
C SER A 155 -1.56 3.84 3.38
N LEU A 156 -1.35 2.87 2.47
CA LEU A 156 -1.52 1.44 2.75
C LEU A 156 -0.60 0.92 3.87
N GLY A 157 0.63 1.40 3.99
CA GLY A 157 1.54 1.05 5.10
C GLY A 157 1.00 1.47 6.47
N GLY A 158 0.01 2.36 6.52
CA GLY A 158 -0.74 2.65 7.74
C GLY A 158 -1.66 1.51 8.20
N PHE A 159 -2.13 0.63 7.30
CA PHE A 159 -2.78 -0.62 7.70
C PHE A 159 -1.78 -1.57 8.34
N ASP A 160 -0.62 -1.75 7.72
CA ASP A 160 0.43 -2.64 8.21
C ASP A 160 0.92 -2.19 9.59
N ALA A 161 1.20 -0.90 9.76
CA ALA A 161 1.63 -0.33 11.04
C ALA A 161 0.58 -0.52 12.15
N ARG A 162 -0.70 -0.29 11.85
CA ARG A 162 -1.78 -0.46 12.81
C ARG A 162 -2.03 -1.91 13.16
N LEU A 163 -1.98 -2.81 12.16
CA LEU A 163 -2.14 -4.23 12.37
C LEU A 163 -1.01 -4.76 13.25
N MET A 164 0.25 -4.41 12.94
CA MET A 164 1.40 -4.81 13.76
C MET A 164 1.27 -4.32 15.21
N ALA A 165 0.87 -3.06 15.41
CA ALA A 165 0.70 -2.50 16.76
C ALA A 165 -0.40 -3.21 17.56
N ALA A 166 -1.54 -3.53 16.94
CA ALA A 166 -2.65 -4.21 17.59
C ALA A 166 -2.35 -5.69 17.86
N THR A 167 -1.70 -6.39 16.93
CA THR A 167 -1.37 -7.82 17.05
C THR A 167 -0.17 -8.08 17.97
N TYR A 168 0.80 -7.16 18.00
CA TYR A 168 2.06 -7.30 18.76
C TYR A 168 2.30 -6.07 19.65
N PRO A 169 1.47 -5.82 20.67
CA PRO A 169 1.50 -4.59 21.45
C PRO A 169 2.79 -4.37 22.24
N GLY A 170 3.57 -5.43 22.52
CA GLY A 170 4.89 -5.32 23.14
C GLY A 170 6.03 -4.94 22.17
N GLU A 171 5.76 -4.95 20.86
CA GLU A 171 6.77 -4.68 19.83
C GLU A 171 6.71 -3.27 19.26
N VAL A 172 5.68 -2.50 19.58
CA VAL A 172 5.47 -1.15 19.05
C VAL A 172 5.33 -0.16 20.20
N CYS A 173 6.15 0.89 20.23
CA CYS A 173 6.09 1.94 21.25
C CYS A 173 5.44 3.23 20.76
N GLY A 174 5.15 3.37 19.47
CA GLY A 174 4.51 4.56 18.92
C GLY A 174 4.17 4.41 17.44
N LEU A 175 3.28 5.28 16.98
CA LEU A 175 2.79 5.29 15.60
C LEU A 175 2.82 6.72 15.03
N VAL A 176 3.33 6.85 13.80
CA VAL A 176 3.13 8.02 12.95
C VAL A 176 2.44 7.55 11.67
N LEU A 177 1.21 7.97 11.46
CA LEU A 177 0.38 7.58 10.31
C LEU A 177 0.29 8.76 9.34
N VAL A 178 0.90 8.62 8.15
CA VAL A 178 0.99 9.69 7.16
C VAL A 178 -0.01 9.43 6.04
N GLU A 179 -1.02 10.30 5.91
CA GLU A 179 -2.07 10.18 4.91
C GLU A 179 -2.60 8.74 4.79
N SER A 180 -2.79 8.12 5.97
CA SER A 180 -3.01 6.68 6.10
C SER A 180 -4.34 6.27 5.50
N SER A 181 -4.38 5.08 4.95
CA SER A 181 -5.63 4.40 4.61
C SER A 181 -6.48 4.22 5.86
N HIS A 182 -7.80 4.30 5.68
CA HIS A 182 -8.78 4.07 6.74
C HIS A 182 -9.62 2.82 6.40
N PRO A 183 -9.90 1.90 7.34
CA PRO A 183 -10.64 0.68 7.06
C PRO A 183 -12.09 0.91 6.61
N ALA A 184 -12.65 2.07 6.93
CA ALA A 184 -13.96 2.51 6.44
C ALA A 184 -13.90 3.22 5.07
N ALA A 185 -12.71 3.50 4.54
CA ALA A 185 -12.57 4.04 3.20
C ALA A 185 -12.80 2.91 2.19
N LEU A 186 -13.70 3.16 1.23
CA LEU A 186 -13.83 2.28 0.08
C LEU A 186 -12.65 2.51 -0.88
N PRO A 187 -12.07 1.46 -1.47
CA PRO A 187 -11.17 1.62 -2.59
C PRO A 187 -11.85 2.46 -3.69
N ARG A 188 -11.10 3.32 -4.38
CA ARG A 188 -11.62 4.10 -5.54
C ARG A 188 -11.97 3.23 -6.77
N ILE A 189 -12.27 1.94 -6.57
CA ILE A 189 -12.56 0.95 -7.61
C ILE A 189 -13.95 1.20 -8.24
N ASN A 190 -14.85 1.90 -7.53
CA ASN A 190 -16.18 2.25 -8.05
C ASN A 190 -16.19 3.37 -9.11
N ASP A 191 -15.06 4.04 -9.35
CA ASP A 191 -14.94 5.11 -10.36
C ASP A 191 -14.61 4.53 -11.77
N GLY A 192 -14.69 3.20 -11.95
CA GLY A 192 -14.52 2.49 -13.22
C GLY A 192 -13.07 2.05 -13.54
N PRO A 193 -12.83 1.28 -14.62
CA PRO A 193 -11.50 0.74 -14.97
C PRO A 193 -10.45 1.82 -15.24
N HIS A 194 -10.85 3.05 -15.57
CA HIS A 194 -9.95 4.20 -15.67
C HIS A 194 -9.50 4.72 -14.30
N ALA A 195 -10.34 4.63 -13.27
CA ALA A 195 -9.99 5.04 -11.93
C ALA A 195 -9.16 4.00 -11.17
N ALA A 196 -9.27 2.70 -11.49
CA ALA A 196 -8.31 1.70 -11.03
C ALA A 196 -6.89 1.98 -11.56
N ARG A 197 -6.78 2.52 -12.79
CA ARG A 197 -5.53 3.05 -13.37
C ARG A 197 -5.08 4.38 -12.76
N ASN A 198 -5.99 5.20 -12.23
CA ASN A 198 -5.69 6.47 -11.56
C ASN A 198 -5.58 6.36 -10.02
N ALA A 199 -5.97 5.23 -9.43
CA ALA A 199 -5.70 4.86 -8.03
C ALA A 199 -4.24 4.39 -7.88
N ILE A 200 -3.63 3.99 -9.00
CA ILE A 200 -2.19 4.08 -9.21
C ILE A 200 -1.91 5.58 -9.24
N ASP A 201 -1.40 6.10 -8.13
CA ASP A 201 -1.03 7.50 -8.04
C ASP A 201 0.19 7.77 -8.94
N GLN A 202 -0.06 7.88 -10.25
CA GLN A 202 0.94 8.29 -11.22
C GLN A 202 1.39 9.74 -10.98
N SER A 203 0.67 10.50 -10.12
CA SER A 203 1.03 11.87 -9.76
C SER A 203 2.30 11.96 -8.91
N ARG A 204 2.71 10.85 -8.28
CA ARG A 204 4.03 10.71 -7.61
C ARG A 204 5.20 11.09 -8.50
N PHE A 205 5.02 11.02 -9.82
CA PHE A 205 6.03 11.23 -10.82
C PHE A 205 5.62 12.28 -11.87
N ASP A 206 4.75 13.23 -11.52
CA ASP A 206 4.24 14.27 -12.44
C ASP A 206 5.35 15.12 -13.07
N ALA A 207 6.51 15.26 -12.41
CA ALA A 207 7.69 15.85 -13.03
C ALA A 207 8.20 14.94 -14.16
N PRO A 208 8.64 15.47 -15.33
CA PRO A 208 9.28 14.66 -16.37
C PRO A 208 10.48 13.87 -15.83
N ALA A 209 10.76 12.67 -16.37
CA ALA A 209 11.82 11.79 -15.87
C ALA A 209 13.19 12.46 -15.71
N HIS A 210 13.53 13.38 -16.61
CA HIS A 210 14.77 14.14 -16.61
C HIS A 210 14.86 15.23 -15.52
N ALA A 211 13.74 15.63 -14.92
CA ALA A 211 13.66 16.62 -13.85
C ALA A 211 13.50 15.99 -12.46
N ARG A 212 13.37 14.66 -12.39
CA ARG A 212 13.23 13.94 -11.12
C ARG A 212 14.60 13.76 -10.44
N PRO A 213 14.67 13.88 -9.10
CA PRO A 213 15.82 13.41 -8.34
C PRO A 213 16.16 11.96 -8.70
N PRO A 214 17.46 11.58 -8.79
CA PRO A 214 17.87 10.25 -9.25
C PRO A 214 17.21 9.09 -8.49
N HIS A 215 17.03 9.21 -7.18
CA HIS A 215 16.39 8.17 -6.36
C HIS A 215 14.92 7.94 -6.75
N LEU A 216 14.17 8.99 -7.11
CA LEU A 216 12.79 8.87 -7.57
C LEU A 216 12.70 8.30 -8.98
N ALA A 217 13.66 8.63 -9.87
CA ALA A 217 13.73 8.01 -11.19
C ALA A 217 13.98 6.49 -11.08
N VAL A 218 14.87 6.07 -10.18
CA VAL A 218 15.11 4.64 -9.89
C VAL A 218 13.88 3.98 -9.25
N ALA A 219 13.26 4.62 -8.25
CA ALA A 219 12.05 4.12 -7.60
C ALA A 219 10.95 3.84 -8.63
N GLN A 220 10.69 4.80 -9.52
CA GLN A 220 9.72 4.65 -10.58
C GLN A 220 10.06 3.52 -11.54
N PHE A 221 11.31 3.43 -11.99
CA PHE A 221 11.75 2.36 -12.89
C PHE A 221 11.53 0.98 -12.25
N LEU A 222 11.84 0.81 -10.97
CA LEU A 222 11.66 -0.45 -10.25
C LEU A 222 10.18 -0.77 -9.99
N ASN A 223 9.38 0.24 -9.63
CA ASN A 223 7.96 0.06 -9.33
C ASN A 223 7.09 -0.01 -10.60
N SER A 224 7.63 0.31 -11.78
CA SER A 224 6.96 0.06 -13.07
C SER A 224 7.23 -1.35 -13.61
N ARG A 225 8.06 -2.16 -12.95
CA ARG A 225 8.36 -3.52 -13.41
C ARG A 225 7.16 -4.44 -13.19
N ARG A 226 7.07 -5.49 -14.02
CA ARG A 226 5.99 -6.50 -13.99
C ARG A 226 5.74 -7.06 -12.58
N LYS A 227 6.79 -7.32 -11.79
CA LYS A 227 6.65 -7.79 -10.40
C LYS A 227 5.88 -6.81 -9.50
N ALA A 228 6.19 -5.52 -9.61
CA ALA A 228 5.60 -4.47 -8.81
C ALA A 228 4.15 -4.22 -9.23
N VAL A 229 3.87 -4.23 -10.53
CA VAL A 229 2.49 -4.14 -11.05
C VAL A 229 1.64 -5.30 -10.53
N PHE A 230 2.14 -6.54 -10.53
CA PHE A 230 1.39 -7.66 -9.97
C PHE A 230 1.19 -7.56 -8.46
N ALA A 231 2.23 -7.21 -7.70
CA ALA A 231 2.11 -7.02 -6.26
C ALA A 231 1.09 -5.92 -5.93
N GLN A 232 1.12 -4.81 -6.66
CA GLN A 232 0.16 -3.71 -6.52
C GLN A 232 -1.26 -4.12 -6.85
N MET A 233 -1.48 -4.84 -7.95
CA MET A 233 -2.82 -5.33 -8.30
C MET A 233 -3.35 -6.31 -7.25
N ASP A 234 -2.49 -7.15 -6.69
CA ASP A 234 -2.87 -8.10 -5.65
C ASP A 234 -3.18 -7.40 -4.31
N GLU A 235 -2.40 -6.39 -3.91
CA GLU A 235 -2.69 -5.54 -2.74
C GLU A 235 -4.00 -4.76 -2.92
N LEU A 236 -4.29 -4.26 -4.13
CA LEU A 236 -5.57 -3.61 -4.44
C LEU A 236 -6.75 -4.58 -4.40
N ALA A 237 -6.58 -5.79 -4.95
CA ALA A 237 -7.60 -6.83 -4.93
C ALA A 237 -7.96 -7.26 -3.49
N HIS A 238 -6.97 -7.25 -2.58
CA HIS A 238 -7.12 -7.64 -1.18
C HIS A 238 -7.13 -6.45 -0.21
N PHE A 239 -7.43 -5.24 -0.70
CA PHE A 239 -7.50 -4.04 0.13
C PHE A 239 -8.62 -4.15 1.19
N ALA A 240 -9.78 -4.70 0.78
CA ALA A 240 -10.92 -4.91 1.68
C ALA A 240 -10.62 -5.97 2.75
N ASP A 241 -9.87 -7.02 2.39
CA ASP A 241 -9.42 -8.05 3.33
C ASP A 241 -8.44 -7.47 4.34
N SER A 242 -7.48 -6.66 3.88
CA SER A 242 -6.53 -5.94 4.73
C SER A 242 -7.25 -4.99 5.70
N ALA A 243 -8.24 -4.24 5.21
CA ALA A 243 -9.10 -3.43 6.07
C ALA A 243 -9.88 -4.29 7.09
N GLY A 244 -10.30 -5.49 6.71
CA GLY A 244 -10.91 -6.49 7.59
C GLY A 244 -9.96 -6.97 8.69
N GLN A 245 -8.72 -7.27 8.35
CA GLN A 245 -7.67 -7.67 9.30
C GLN A 245 -7.40 -6.57 10.32
N VAL A 246 -7.25 -5.31 9.88
CA VAL A 246 -7.06 -4.17 10.79
C VAL A 246 -8.25 -3.97 11.72
N ARG A 247 -9.50 -4.14 11.22
CA ARG A 247 -10.70 -4.08 12.09
C ARG A 247 -10.74 -5.21 13.10
N ALA A 248 -10.37 -6.43 12.68
CA ALA A 248 -10.41 -7.62 13.52
C ALA A 248 -9.32 -7.61 14.61
N ALA A 249 -8.17 -6.98 14.35
CA ALA A 249 -7.08 -6.87 15.32
C ALA A 249 -7.43 -6.03 16.55
N GLY A 250 -8.49 -5.21 16.49
CA GLY A 250 -9.03 -4.49 17.63
C GLY A 250 -8.37 -3.14 17.89
N THR A 251 -8.23 -2.80 19.17
CA THR A 251 -7.73 -1.50 19.62
C THR A 251 -6.21 -1.43 19.60
N LEU A 252 -5.67 -0.24 19.39
CA LEU A 252 -4.23 -0.01 19.55
C LEU A 252 -3.82 -0.12 21.03
N PRO A 253 -2.56 -0.50 21.32
CA PRO A 253 -2.03 -0.36 22.68
C PRO A 253 -1.99 1.11 23.11
N ASP A 254 -1.82 1.37 24.41
CA ASP A 254 -1.59 2.73 24.92
C ASP A 254 -0.18 3.22 24.57
N VAL A 255 -0.04 3.59 23.31
CA VAL A 255 1.16 4.20 22.73
C VAL A 255 0.80 5.55 22.14
N PRO A 256 1.73 6.52 22.11
CA PRO A 256 1.45 7.80 21.47
C PRO A 256 1.24 7.61 19.96
N LEU A 257 0.34 8.41 19.40
CA LEU A 257 -0.06 8.35 17.99
C LEU A 257 -0.08 9.75 17.38
N ILE A 258 0.58 9.91 16.25
CA ILE A 258 0.46 11.11 15.41
C ILE A 258 -0.13 10.70 14.08
N VAL A 259 -1.18 11.38 13.65
CA VAL A 259 -1.71 11.28 12.30
C VAL A 259 -1.36 12.55 11.55
N ILE A 260 -0.67 12.44 10.42
CA ILE A 260 -0.33 13.56 9.55
C ILE A 260 -1.20 13.43 8.31
N ALA A 261 -2.10 14.37 8.10
CA ALA A 261 -3.01 14.33 6.96
C ALA A 261 -2.71 15.47 5.97
N ARG A 262 -3.05 15.26 4.71
CA ARG A 262 -2.89 16.20 3.59
C ARG A 262 -3.65 17.49 3.87
N ASP A 263 -3.33 18.54 3.16
CA ASP A 263 -4.14 19.75 3.14
C ASP A 263 -5.43 19.51 2.34
N SER A 264 -6.57 19.87 2.92
CA SER A 264 -7.86 19.75 2.24
C SER A 264 -7.95 20.64 0.99
N ALA A 265 -7.12 21.70 0.90
CA ALA A 265 -7.02 22.56 -0.28
C ALA A 265 -6.41 21.86 -1.51
N THR A 266 -5.72 20.74 -1.33
CA THR A 266 -5.12 19.95 -2.44
C THR A 266 -6.05 18.85 -2.95
N GLY A 267 -7.17 18.64 -2.27
CA GLY A 267 -8.14 17.63 -2.66
C GLY A 267 -9.08 18.08 -3.77
N SER A 268 -9.65 17.10 -4.46
CA SER A 268 -10.43 17.36 -5.68
C SER A 268 -11.86 17.84 -5.43
N ASP A 269 -12.49 17.42 -4.32
CA ASP A 269 -13.90 17.67 -4.03
C ASP A 269 -14.11 17.98 -2.54
N PRO A 270 -14.70 19.14 -2.18
CA PRO A 270 -14.82 19.56 -0.77
C PRO A 270 -15.56 18.57 0.13
N VAL A 271 -16.59 17.88 -0.38
CA VAL A 271 -17.38 16.92 0.42
C VAL A 271 -16.55 15.66 0.69
N ARG A 272 -15.90 15.12 -0.34
CA ARG A 272 -14.98 13.99 -0.21
C ARG A 272 -13.80 14.33 0.69
N GLU A 273 -13.26 15.55 0.61
CA GLU A 273 -12.18 16.00 1.48
C GLU A 273 -12.61 16.17 2.93
N GLN A 274 -13.82 16.68 3.17
CA GLN A 274 -14.38 16.74 4.52
C GLN A 274 -14.54 15.35 5.10
N HIS A 275 -15.06 14.41 4.32
CA HIS A 275 -15.19 13.01 4.73
C HIS A 275 -13.82 12.37 4.99
N TRP A 276 -12.85 12.55 4.08
CA TRP A 276 -11.48 12.06 4.26
C TRP A 276 -10.83 12.63 5.52
N ARG A 277 -10.97 13.94 5.76
CA ARG A 277 -10.49 14.59 6.98
C ARG A 277 -11.08 13.94 8.23
N GLU A 278 -12.37 13.64 8.21
CA GLU A 278 -13.02 12.98 9.34
C GLU A 278 -12.43 11.60 9.59
N LEU A 279 -12.18 10.82 8.54
CA LEU A 279 -11.50 9.54 8.68
C LEU A 279 -10.09 9.68 9.29
N GLN A 280 -9.35 10.74 8.97
CA GLN A 280 -8.04 11.00 9.61
C GLN A 280 -8.19 11.41 11.08
N ARG A 281 -9.24 12.16 11.45
CA ARG A 281 -9.56 12.45 12.86
C ARG A 281 -9.89 11.18 13.62
N THR A 282 -10.67 10.28 13.04
CA THR A 282 -11.01 9.01 13.70
C THR A 282 -9.79 8.10 13.86
N LEU A 283 -8.78 8.17 12.97
CA LEU A 283 -7.49 7.53 13.22
C LEU A 283 -6.80 8.12 14.46
N ALA A 284 -6.72 9.45 14.57
CA ALA A 284 -6.07 10.09 15.71
C ALA A 284 -6.78 9.74 17.02
N ALA A 285 -8.09 9.54 17.01
CA ALA A 285 -8.87 9.13 18.18
C ALA A 285 -8.67 7.65 18.59
N LEU A 286 -7.90 6.85 17.84
CA LEU A 286 -7.65 5.44 18.19
C LEU A 286 -6.75 5.27 19.42
N ALA A 287 -6.01 6.31 19.83
CA ALA A 287 -5.18 6.31 21.02
C ALA A 287 -5.53 7.52 21.90
N PRO A 288 -5.53 7.39 23.25
CA PRO A 288 -5.82 8.51 24.15
C PRO A 288 -4.89 9.71 23.98
N ARG A 289 -3.63 9.45 23.62
CA ARG A 289 -2.59 10.46 23.35
C ARG A 289 -2.44 10.76 21.85
N GLY A 290 -3.46 10.43 21.06
CA GLY A 290 -3.45 10.63 19.63
C GLY A 290 -3.72 12.06 19.23
N ARG A 291 -3.00 12.55 18.21
CA ARG A 291 -3.22 13.89 17.64
C ARG A 291 -3.20 13.87 16.12
N LEU A 292 -3.92 14.83 15.53
CA LEU A 292 -3.97 15.06 14.10
C LEU A 292 -3.20 16.34 13.74
N GLU A 293 -2.26 16.22 12.82
CA GLU A 293 -1.51 17.31 12.20
C GLU A 293 -1.88 17.43 10.72
N VAL A 294 -1.83 18.65 10.18
CA VAL A 294 -2.14 18.92 8.78
C VAL A 294 -0.89 19.40 8.06
N ALA A 295 -0.44 18.63 7.07
CA ALA A 295 0.64 19.02 6.18
C ALA A 295 0.13 20.04 5.14
N ARG A 296 0.13 21.32 5.54
CA ARG A 296 -0.36 22.42 4.69
C ARG A 296 0.34 22.44 3.32
N GLY A 297 -0.44 22.63 2.27
CA GLY A 297 0.02 22.61 0.88
C GLY A 297 0.46 21.23 0.35
N ALA A 298 0.35 20.15 1.13
CA ALA A 298 0.64 18.79 0.66
C ALA A 298 -0.63 18.05 0.27
N GLY A 299 -0.56 17.25 -0.78
CA GLY A 299 -1.50 16.22 -1.19
C GLY A 299 -1.18 14.87 -0.55
N HIS A 300 -1.42 13.79 -1.30
CA HIS A 300 -1.28 12.42 -0.78
C HIS A 300 0.19 12.04 -0.49
N ASN A 301 1.15 12.60 -1.21
CA ASN A 301 2.57 12.25 -1.11
C ASN A 301 3.32 13.22 -0.20
N VAL A 302 2.84 13.34 1.05
CA VAL A 302 3.42 14.24 2.07
C VAL A 302 4.93 14.04 2.24
N HIS A 303 5.42 12.80 2.09
CA HIS A 303 6.84 12.46 2.18
C HIS A 303 7.70 13.07 1.07
N LEU A 304 7.11 13.35 -0.09
CA LEU A 304 7.79 14.01 -1.21
C LEU A 304 7.59 15.53 -1.15
N GLU A 305 6.40 15.97 -0.78
CA GLU A 305 5.98 17.37 -0.91
C GLU A 305 6.31 18.21 0.34
N ARG A 306 6.16 17.62 1.53
CA ARG A 306 6.38 18.28 2.83
C ARG A 306 7.11 17.34 3.82
N PRO A 307 8.29 16.80 3.47
CA PRO A 307 9.02 15.84 4.31
C PRO A 307 9.31 16.36 5.72
N GLY A 308 9.55 17.67 5.87
CA GLY A 308 9.85 18.29 7.17
C GLY A 308 8.77 18.05 8.23
N VAL A 309 7.49 18.05 7.86
CA VAL A 309 6.38 17.80 8.80
C VAL A 309 6.47 16.39 9.38
N ILE A 310 6.89 15.42 8.57
CA ILE A 310 7.08 14.04 9.02
C ILE A 310 8.31 13.94 9.94
N VAL A 311 9.42 14.58 9.56
CA VAL A 311 10.66 14.57 10.33
C VAL A 311 10.45 15.19 11.72
N ASP A 312 9.72 16.30 11.80
CA ASP A 312 9.40 16.98 13.06
C ASP A 312 8.50 16.10 13.95
N ALA A 313 7.45 15.50 13.38
CA ALA A 313 6.59 14.57 14.10
C ALA A 313 7.36 13.35 14.66
N VAL A 314 8.27 12.77 13.86
CA VAL A 314 9.13 11.67 14.31
C VAL A 314 10.10 12.13 15.40
N ARG A 315 10.70 13.32 15.26
CA ARG A 315 11.60 13.91 16.28
C ARG A 315 10.88 14.10 17.61
N ASP A 316 9.68 14.68 17.58
CA ASP A 316 8.85 14.88 18.77
C ASP A 316 8.49 13.56 19.44
N MET A 317 8.09 12.57 18.63
CA MET A 317 7.76 11.22 19.11
C MET A 317 8.96 10.55 19.76
N VAL A 318 10.13 10.55 19.10
CA VAL A 318 11.37 9.96 19.65
C VAL A 318 11.79 10.68 20.93
N GLY A 319 11.71 12.01 20.97
CA GLY A 319 12.00 12.80 22.16
C GLY A 319 11.10 12.43 23.34
N SER A 320 9.78 12.35 23.10
CA SER A 320 8.79 11.96 24.10
C SER A 320 9.02 10.54 24.64
N LEU A 321 9.31 9.58 23.74
CA LEU A 321 9.56 8.19 24.13
C LEU A 321 10.86 8.05 24.94
N ARG A 322 11.92 8.77 24.56
CA ARG A 322 13.20 8.76 25.31
C ARG A 322 13.08 9.44 26.67
N GLY A 323 12.30 10.52 26.77
CA GLY A 323 12.05 11.21 28.04
C GLY A 323 11.13 10.43 29.00
N SER A 324 10.40 9.44 28.50
CA SER A 324 9.51 8.57 29.29
C SER A 324 10.18 7.28 29.76
N LEU A 325 11.41 7.01 29.33
CA LEU A 325 12.20 5.88 29.81
C LEU A 325 12.92 6.29 31.11
N PRO A 326 12.81 5.51 32.20
CA PRO A 326 13.48 5.80 33.47
C PRO A 326 15.02 5.74 33.38
#